data_AF-A0A9W7BWA4-F1
#
_entry.id   AF-A0A9W7BWA4-F1
#
_cell.length_a   1.000
_cell.length_b   1.000
_cell.length_c   1.000
_cell.angle_alpha   90.00
_cell.angle_beta   90.00
_cell.angle_gamma   90.00
#
_symmetry.space_group_name_H-M   'P 1'
#
loop_
_entity.id
_entity.type
_entity.pdbx_description
1 polymer ?
#
loop_
_entity_poly.entity_id
_entity_poly.type
_entity_poly.pdbx_seq_one_letter_code
_entity_poly.pdbx_strand_id
1 'polypeptide(L)'
;MSKRVLKGSEDGEGEILFRKLKEVNEKAIEGYVKGERFGEGVRSAIQSLGTITNCEIEPSVRKNVLDETENIEGVEYACVPGAGGFDAICCVVREEAVDEVKEVWRKEGIDILDVQEDGEGIRIERF
;
A
#
# COMPACT_ATOMS: atom_id res chain seq x y z
N MET A 1 -11.95 6.91 28.04
CA MET A 1 -10.96 6.05 27.35
C MET A 1 -9.66 6.83 27.25
N SER A 2 -8.60 6.39 27.92
CA SER A 2 -7.30 7.07 27.94
C SER A 2 -6.60 6.86 26.59
N LYS A 3 -6.29 7.95 25.88
CA LYS A 3 -5.43 7.90 24.68
C LYS A 3 -4.03 7.51 25.15
N ARG A 4 -3.66 6.25 24.91
CA ARG A 4 -2.30 5.76 25.15
C ARG A 4 -1.41 6.38 24.06
N VAL A 5 -0.76 7.49 24.36
CA VAL A 5 0.31 8.02 23.51
C VAL A 5 1.46 7.03 23.64
N LEU A 6 1.76 6.31 22.56
CA LEU A 6 2.96 5.48 22.48
C LEU A 6 4.16 6.43 22.63
N LYS A 7 4.90 6.33 23.74
CA LYS A 7 6.26 6.87 23.80
C LYS A 7 7.04 6.20 22.68
N GLY A 8 7.77 6.98 21.88
CA GLY A 8 8.72 6.43 20.91
C GLY A 8 9.62 5.40 21.60
N SER A 9 9.95 4.32 20.89
CA SER A 9 10.65 3.18 21.47
C SER A 9 11.97 3.63 22.10
N GLU A 10 12.20 3.30 23.37
CA GLU A 10 13.40 3.72 24.13
C GLU A 10 14.68 3.01 23.63
N ASP A 11 14.53 2.04 22.73
CA ASP A 11 15.55 1.17 22.15
C ASP A 11 16.04 1.60 20.74
N GLY A 12 15.42 2.61 20.12
CA GLY A 12 15.77 3.06 18.76
C GLY A 12 15.29 2.15 17.62
N GLU A 13 14.54 1.07 17.90
CA GLU A 13 14.02 0.14 16.89
C GLU A 13 13.15 0.84 15.83
N GLY A 14 12.33 1.81 16.25
CA GLY A 14 11.50 2.59 15.34
C GLY A 14 12.32 3.40 14.33
N GLU A 15 13.50 3.90 14.73
CA GLU A 15 14.39 4.66 13.84
C GLU A 15 15.08 3.75 12.82
N ILE A 16 15.49 2.55 13.24
CA ILE A 16 16.05 1.53 12.34
C ILE A 16 15.02 1.14 11.28
N LEU A 17 13.79 0.90 11.70
CA LEU A 17 12.71 0.51 10.80
C LEU A 17 12.34 1.63 9.82
N PHE A 18 12.28 2.87 10.30
CA PHE A 18 12.04 4.04 9.43
C PHE A 18 13.15 4.20 8.39
N ARG A 19 14.42 4.06 8.79
CA ARG A 19 15.55 4.10 7.84
C ARG A 19 15.46 3.00 6.81
N LYS A 20 15.12 1.76 7.21
CA LYS A 20 14.93 0.65 6.29
C LYS A 20 13.80 0.90 5.30
N LEU A 21 12.64 1.38 5.78
CA LEU A 21 11.51 1.74 4.92
C LEU A 21 11.92 2.81 3.90
N LYS A 22 12.65 3.85 4.35
CA LYS A 22 13.14 4.91 3.47
C LYS A 22 14.07 4.36 2.37
N GLU A 23 15.06 3.55 2.74
CA GLU A 23 16.01 2.94 1.79
C GLU A 23 15.27 2.10 0.74
N VAL A 24 14.31 1.29 1.17
CA VAL A 24 13.54 0.44 0.26
C VAL A 24 12.63 1.26 -0.64
N ASN A 25 12.05 2.35 -0.13
CA ASN A 25 11.23 3.26 -0.92
C ASN A 25 12.06 4.01 -1.97
N GLU A 26 13.29 4.42 -1.65
CA GLU A 26 14.23 5.02 -2.62
C GLU A 26 14.57 4.03 -3.74
N LYS A 27 14.86 2.75 -3.41
CA LYS A 27 15.08 1.70 -4.41
C LYS A 27 13.84 1.44 -5.27
N ALA A 28 12.65 1.49 -4.68
CA ALA A 28 11.41 1.33 -5.43
C ALA A 28 11.23 2.46 -6.45
N ILE A 29 11.54 3.71 -6.09
CA ILE A 29 11.52 4.84 -7.03
C ILE A 29 12.51 4.61 -8.18
N GLU A 30 13.72 4.15 -7.89
CA GLU A 30 14.70 3.84 -8.94
C GLU A 30 14.22 2.74 -9.89
N GLY A 31 13.62 1.67 -9.35
CA GLY A 31 13.04 0.59 -10.13
C GLY A 31 11.91 1.09 -11.03
N TYR A 32 10.99 1.88 -10.48
CA TYR A 32 9.90 2.50 -11.23
C TYR A 32 10.41 3.34 -12.41
N VAL A 33 11.41 4.20 -12.18
CA VAL A 33 12.00 5.05 -13.24
C VAL A 33 12.66 4.22 -14.35
N LYS A 34 13.22 3.05 -14.01
CA LYS A 34 13.81 2.11 -14.98
C LYS A 34 12.79 1.21 -15.67
N GLY A 35 11.51 1.24 -15.25
CA GLY A 35 10.49 0.32 -15.72
C GLY A 35 10.66 -1.12 -15.19
N GLU A 36 11.39 -1.27 -14.09
CA GLU A 36 11.57 -2.53 -13.36
C GLU A 36 10.47 -2.69 -12.29
N ARG A 37 10.24 -3.93 -11.86
CA ARG A 37 9.34 -4.23 -10.75
C ARG A 37 9.88 -3.63 -9.45
N PHE A 38 9.04 -2.90 -8.72
CA PHE A 38 9.51 -2.00 -7.65
C PHE A 38 8.78 -2.14 -6.31
N GLY A 39 7.60 -2.76 -6.26
CA GLY A 39 6.71 -2.71 -5.10
C GLY A 39 7.03 -3.64 -3.92
N GLU A 40 7.64 -4.80 -4.19
CA GLU A 40 7.70 -5.92 -3.23
C GLU A 40 8.41 -5.58 -1.92
N GLY A 41 9.55 -4.87 -2.02
CA GLY A 41 10.33 -4.49 -0.84
C GLY A 41 9.54 -3.55 0.09
N VAL A 42 8.80 -2.61 -0.50
CA VAL A 42 8.06 -1.60 0.26
C VAL A 42 6.95 -2.27 1.08
N ARG A 43 6.17 -3.15 0.45
CA ARG A 43 5.09 -3.90 1.12
C ARG A 43 5.63 -4.73 2.29
N SER A 44 6.74 -5.45 2.08
CA SER A 44 7.38 -6.27 3.12
C SER A 44 7.85 -5.44 4.33
N ALA A 45 8.40 -4.24 4.08
CA ALA A 45 8.79 -3.32 5.14
C ALA A 45 7.58 -2.81 5.94
N ILE A 46 6.46 -2.52 5.26
CA ILE A 46 5.20 -2.11 5.90
C ILE A 46 4.56 -3.24 6.72
N GLN A 47 4.58 -4.48 6.21
CA GLN A 47 4.11 -5.66 6.97
C GLN A 47 4.95 -5.90 8.24
N SER A 48 6.27 -5.73 8.13
CA SER A 48 7.19 -5.79 9.28
C SER A 48 6.87 -4.71 10.31
N LEU A 49 6.56 -3.49 9.84
CA LEU A 49 6.12 -2.38 10.70
C LEU A 49 4.84 -2.73 11.44
N GLY A 50 3.80 -3.20 10.75
CA GLY A 50 2.55 -3.63 11.38
C GLY A 50 2.76 -4.72 12.44
N THR A 51 3.68 -5.67 12.17
CA THR A 51 4.02 -6.74 13.11
C THR A 51 4.70 -6.21 14.37
N ILE A 52 5.71 -5.35 14.22
CA ILE A 52 6.48 -4.79 15.34
C ILE A 52 5.61 -3.87 16.20
N THR A 53 4.76 -3.04 15.57
CA THR A 53 3.90 -2.10 16.28
C THR A 53 2.59 -2.71 16.76
N ASN A 54 2.33 -3.98 16.42
CA ASN A 54 1.05 -4.65 16.64
C ASN A 54 -0.14 -3.81 16.11
N CYS A 55 0.04 -3.24 14.91
CA CYS A 55 -0.96 -2.48 14.19
C CYS A 55 -1.41 -3.25 12.95
N GLU A 56 -2.72 -3.29 12.71
CA GLU A 56 -3.30 -3.92 11.53
C GLU A 56 -3.19 -3.01 10.30
N ILE A 57 -1.95 -2.67 9.92
CA ILE A 57 -1.68 -1.85 8.71
C ILE A 57 -2.10 -2.61 7.45
N GLU A 58 -1.71 -3.88 7.36
CA GLU A 58 -2.22 -4.82 6.36
C GLU A 58 -2.85 -6.02 7.08
N PRO A 59 -4.16 -5.98 7.36
CA PRO A 59 -4.86 -7.07 8.02
C PRO A 59 -4.81 -8.36 7.19
N SER A 60 -4.88 -9.52 7.83
CA SER A 60 -4.79 -10.84 7.17
C SER A 60 -5.80 -11.03 6.03
N VAL A 61 -7.03 -10.53 6.18
CA VAL A 61 -8.06 -10.56 5.14
C VAL A 61 -7.65 -9.78 3.89
N ARG A 62 -6.93 -8.66 4.04
CA ARG A 62 -6.40 -7.88 2.91
C ARG A 62 -5.11 -8.47 2.37
N LYS A 63 -4.29 -9.07 3.23
CA LYS A 63 -3.05 -9.74 2.82
C LYS A 63 -3.28 -10.78 1.73
N ASN A 64 -4.28 -11.66 1.89
CA ASN A 64 -4.52 -12.74 0.93
C ASN A 64 -4.87 -12.21 -0.46
N VAL A 65 -5.79 -11.23 -0.53
CA VAL A 65 -6.18 -10.60 -1.80
C VAL A 65 -5.01 -9.88 -2.45
N LEU A 66 -4.20 -9.18 -1.65
CA LEU A 66 -3.02 -8.47 -2.16
C LEU A 66 -1.92 -9.43 -2.63
N ASP A 67 -1.73 -10.57 -1.95
CA ASP A 67 -0.81 -11.62 -2.41
C ASP A 67 -1.27 -12.22 -3.75
N GLU A 68 -2.57 -12.51 -3.90
CA GLU A 68 -3.15 -12.96 -5.18
C GLU A 68 -2.99 -11.90 -6.27
N THR A 69 -3.23 -10.63 -5.93
CA THR A 69 -3.08 -9.50 -6.85
C THR A 69 -1.64 -9.34 -7.34
N GLU A 70 -0.64 -9.44 -6.44
CA GLU A 70 0.78 -9.32 -6.83
C GLU A 70 1.31 -10.49 -7.67
N ASN A 71 0.58 -11.61 -7.73
CA ASN A 71 0.92 -12.75 -8.58
C ASN A 71 0.39 -12.60 -10.02
N ILE A 72 -0.46 -11.61 -10.29
CA ILE A 72 -0.96 -11.33 -11.65
C ILE A 72 0.16 -10.70 -12.48
N GLU A 73 0.44 -11.26 -13.66
CA GLU A 73 1.44 -10.71 -14.57
C GLU A 73 1.03 -9.28 -14.99
N GLY A 74 1.96 -8.33 -14.88
CA GLY A 74 1.68 -6.91 -15.13
C GLY A 74 1.29 -6.10 -13.89
N VAL A 75 1.11 -6.72 -12.72
CA VAL A 75 1.02 -6.01 -11.44
C VAL A 75 2.42 -5.72 -10.89
N GLU A 76 2.75 -4.45 -10.72
CA GLU A 76 4.07 -4.00 -10.26
C GLU A 76 4.13 -3.82 -8.73
N TYR A 77 2.98 -3.51 -8.12
CA TYR A 77 2.83 -3.27 -6.68
C TYR A 77 1.36 -3.36 -6.26
N ALA A 78 1.06 -3.96 -5.11
CA ALA A 78 -0.25 -3.83 -4.47
C ALA A 78 -0.12 -3.54 -2.97
N CYS A 79 -1.00 -2.74 -2.39
CA CYS A 79 -0.97 -2.42 -0.97
C CYS A 79 -2.30 -1.92 -0.40
N VAL A 80 -2.31 -1.73 0.92
CA VAL A 80 -3.33 -0.94 1.62
C VAL A 80 -2.85 0.52 1.67
N PRO A 81 -3.57 1.49 1.10
CA PRO A 81 -3.15 2.88 1.07
C PRO A 81 -3.31 3.58 2.44
N GLY A 82 -2.61 4.71 2.59
CA GLY A 82 -2.76 5.60 3.75
C GLY A 82 -2.26 4.97 5.05
N ALA A 83 -3.10 5.00 6.09
CA ALA A 83 -2.76 4.46 7.41
C ALA A 83 -2.84 2.91 7.48
N GLY A 84 -3.44 2.27 6.47
CA GLY A 84 -3.71 0.84 6.46
C GLY A 84 -5.12 0.47 6.94
N GLY A 85 -5.32 -0.82 7.23
CA GLY A 85 -6.57 -1.38 7.73
C GLY A 85 -7.47 -1.98 6.64
N PHE A 86 -8.77 -1.70 6.74
CA PHE A 86 -9.83 -2.40 6.00
C PHE A 86 -10.62 -1.49 5.05
N ASP A 87 -10.17 -0.27 4.81
CA ASP A 87 -10.90 0.68 3.97
C ASP A 87 -10.72 0.31 2.49
N ALA A 88 -9.64 0.79 1.87
CA ALA A 88 -9.31 0.52 0.48
C ALA A 88 -8.12 -0.45 0.31
N ILE A 89 -7.94 -0.95 -0.90
CA ILE A 89 -6.67 -1.46 -1.41
C ILE A 89 -6.37 -0.74 -2.72
N CYS A 90 -5.11 -0.70 -3.13
CA CYS A 90 -4.72 -0.16 -4.43
C CYS A 90 -3.61 -1.02 -5.05
N CYS A 91 -3.47 -0.92 -6.36
CA CYS A 91 -2.33 -1.52 -7.07
C CYS A 91 -1.84 -0.58 -8.17
N VAL A 92 -0.57 -0.76 -8.54
CA VAL A 92 0.01 -0.24 -9.77
C VAL A 92 0.10 -1.42 -10.73
N VAL A 93 -0.58 -1.29 -11.86
CA VAL A 93 -0.76 -2.38 -12.83
C VAL A 93 -0.64 -1.82 -14.24
N ARG A 94 -0.09 -2.64 -15.15
CA ARG A 94 -0.05 -2.34 -16.58
C ARG A 94 -1.44 -2.47 -17.20
N GLU A 95 -1.69 -1.72 -18.26
CA GLU A 95 -3.03 -1.60 -18.86
C GLU A 95 -3.63 -2.97 -19.24
N GLU A 96 -2.79 -3.88 -19.75
CA GLU A 96 -3.17 -5.23 -20.16
C GLU A 96 -3.70 -6.13 -19.02
N ALA A 97 -3.34 -5.85 -17.77
CA ALA A 97 -3.68 -6.67 -16.60
C ALA A 97 -4.82 -6.08 -15.75
N VAL A 98 -5.35 -4.92 -16.12
CA VAL A 98 -6.41 -4.21 -15.36
C VAL A 98 -7.67 -5.07 -15.20
N ASP A 99 -8.12 -5.73 -16.27
CA ASP A 99 -9.35 -6.52 -16.24
C ASP A 99 -9.23 -7.76 -15.35
N GLU A 100 -8.06 -8.41 -15.34
CA GLU A 100 -7.78 -9.56 -14.47
C GLU A 100 -7.78 -9.15 -12.99
N VAL A 101 -7.13 -8.04 -12.65
CA VAL A 101 -7.18 -7.47 -11.29
C VAL A 101 -8.61 -7.16 -10.87
N LYS A 102 -9.39 -6.50 -11.74
CA LYS A 102 -10.79 -6.18 -11.46
C LYS A 102 -11.64 -7.44 -11.25
N GLU A 103 -11.37 -8.52 -11.96
CA GLU A 103 -12.06 -9.80 -11.76
C GLU A 103 -11.74 -10.42 -10.39
N VAL A 104 -10.46 -10.49 -10.01
CA VAL A 104 -10.03 -10.99 -8.70
C VAL A 104 -10.67 -10.19 -7.56
N TRP A 105 -10.60 -8.86 -7.63
CA TRP A 105 -11.15 -8.00 -6.59
C TRP A 105 -12.68 -8.12 -6.48
N ARG A 106 -13.40 -8.22 -7.59
CA ARG A 106 -14.87 -8.43 -7.56
C ARG A 106 -15.25 -9.78 -6.94
N LYS A 107 -14.48 -10.84 -7.18
CA LYS A 107 -14.72 -12.17 -6.56
C LYS A 107 -14.58 -12.10 -5.03
N GLU A 108 -13.67 -11.27 -4.56
CA GLU A 108 -13.44 -11.00 -3.13
C GLU A 108 -14.41 -9.96 -2.55
N GLY A 109 -15.41 -9.52 -3.33
CA GLY A 109 -16.42 -8.56 -2.88
C GLY A 109 -15.90 -7.14 -2.71
N ILE A 110 -14.81 -6.78 -3.40
CA ILE A 110 -14.23 -5.44 -3.37
C ILE A 110 -14.80 -4.61 -4.51
N ASP A 111 -15.36 -3.46 -4.16
CA ASP A 111 -15.84 -2.48 -5.11
C ASP A 111 -14.68 -1.80 -5.84
N ILE A 112 -14.78 -1.74 -7.17
CA ILE A 112 -13.77 -1.12 -8.01
C ILE A 112 -14.04 0.37 -8.12
N LEU A 113 -13.05 1.19 -7.76
CA LEU A 113 -13.01 2.61 -8.04
C LEU A 113 -12.04 2.84 -9.19
N ASP A 114 -12.56 3.25 -10.35
CA ASP A 114 -11.70 3.71 -11.44
C ASP A 114 -11.05 5.02 -11.01
N VAL A 115 -9.72 5.03 -11.00
CA VAL A 115 -8.92 6.17 -10.55
C VAL A 115 -8.38 6.93 -11.76
N GLN A 116 -8.49 8.26 -11.68
CA GLN A 116 -7.84 9.18 -12.59
C GLN A 116 -7.13 10.24 -11.75
N GLU A 117 -5.96 10.69 -12.22
CA GLU A 117 -5.28 11.83 -11.60
C GLU A 117 -6.18 13.08 -11.71
N ASP A 118 -6.41 13.73 -10.58
CA ASP A 118 -7.02 15.06 -10.51
C ASP A 118 -6.04 16.02 -9.81
N GLY A 119 -5.66 17.08 -10.53
CA GLY A 119 -4.77 18.13 -10.03
C GLY A 119 -5.52 19.28 -9.35
N GLU A 120 -6.86 19.27 -9.33
CA GLU A 120 -7.66 20.32 -8.73
C GLU A 120 -7.90 20.06 -7.23
N GLY A 121 -7.45 21.00 -6.39
CA GLY A 121 -7.77 20.99 -4.97
C GLY A 121 -9.16 21.55 -4.66
N ILE A 122 -9.39 21.90 -3.40
CA ILE A 122 -10.66 22.50 -2.94
C ILE A 122 -10.95 23.80 -3.71
N ARG A 123 -12.17 23.92 -4.24
CA ARG A 123 -12.70 25.13 -4.91
C ARG A 123 -13.98 25.61 -4.25
N ILE A 124 -14.21 26.92 -4.29
CA ILE A 124 -15.47 27.53 -3.89
C ILE A 124 -16.32 27.67 -5.15
N GLU A 125 -17.42 26.94 -5.23
CA GLU A 125 -18.38 27.08 -6.31
C GLU A 125 -19.17 28.38 -6.14
N ARG A 126 -19.34 29.15 -7.23
CA ARG A 126 -20.25 30.28 -7.30
C ARG A 126 -21.37 29.92 -8.27
N PHE A 127 -22.59 29.82 -7.75
CA PHE A 127 -23.82 29.66 -8.52
C PHE A 127 -24.33 31.02 -9.02
#